data_AF-A0AAV5U5U0-F1
#
_entry.id   AF-A0AAV5U5U0-F1
#
_cell.length_a   1.000
_cell.length_b   1.000
_cell.length_c   1.000
_cell.angle_alpha   90.00
_cell.angle_beta   90.00
_cell.angle_gamma   90.00
#
_symmetry.space_group_name_H-M   'P 1'
#
loop_
_entity.id
_entity.type
_entity.pdbx_description
1 polymer ?
#
loop_
_entity_poly.entity_id
_entity_poly.type
_entity_poly.pdbx_seq_one_letter_code
_entity_poly.pdbx_strand_id
1 'polypeptide(L)'
;SLSLLFFCSAQSSQFRMKHFFIVTLPSLLIATALLHPQSASTKVKGPLTSHFQDWLNANGYAADKFPRSDYGTQGSHGGKINDEEKIVNSPVVFIHGNSDSALVAGIYSGWTHSIQYFLDHGYATVSEAELYATSWGDVNAMKAGLRTHDCDTTRRLRRFLIAVQEYTQSEKVHVVGHSMGVTLGR
;
A
#
# COMPACT_ATOMS: atom_id res chain seq x y z
N SER A 1 63.27 -13.20 3.11
CA SER A 1 62.77 -14.00 4.23
C SER A 1 61.64 -14.89 3.73
N LEU A 2 61.77 -15.73 2.69
CA LEU A 2 62.62 -16.90 2.42
C LEU A 2 62.59 -18.01 3.49
N SER A 3 61.59 -18.88 3.31
CA SER A 3 61.71 -20.34 3.21
C SER A 3 62.61 -21.08 4.21
N LEU A 4 61.98 -21.86 5.09
CA LEU A 4 62.58 -23.10 5.60
C LEU A 4 61.87 -24.30 4.96
N LEU A 5 62.57 -24.92 4.02
CA LEU A 5 62.44 -26.31 3.64
C LEU A 5 63.38 -27.12 4.54
N PHE A 6 62.93 -28.24 5.09
CA PHE A 6 63.81 -29.36 5.43
C PHE A 6 63.17 -30.68 4.96
N PHE A 7 63.86 -31.31 4.01
CA PHE A 7 63.85 -32.75 3.66
C PHE A 7 64.36 -33.56 4.89
N CYS A 8 64.25 -34.88 5.08
CA CYS A 8 64.15 -36.05 4.20
C CYS A 8 63.84 -37.30 5.08
N SER A 9 63.09 -38.29 4.54
CA SER A 9 63.31 -39.78 4.52
C SER A 9 63.89 -40.52 5.77
N ALA A 10 63.55 -41.75 6.18
CA ALA A 10 62.65 -42.84 5.75
C ALA A 10 62.63 -43.95 6.85
N GLN A 11 61.60 -44.81 6.78
CA GLN A 11 61.49 -46.22 7.26
C GLN A 11 61.64 -46.49 8.77
N SER A 12 60.89 -47.40 9.41
CA SER A 12 60.30 -48.67 8.96
C SER A 12 59.17 -49.16 9.88
N SER A 13 58.14 -49.77 9.27
CA SER A 13 57.48 -51.03 9.69
C SER A 13 57.33 -51.34 11.18
N GLN A 14 56.09 -51.44 11.67
CA GLN A 14 55.48 -52.76 11.95
C GLN A 14 53.96 -52.68 12.13
N PHE A 15 53.35 -53.76 11.69
CA PHE A 15 51.95 -54.04 11.41
C PHE A 15 51.20 -54.44 12.69
N ARG A 16 50.04 -53.84 13.00
CA ARG A 16 48.97 -54.57 13.71
C ARG A 16 47.59 -53.99 13.41
N MET A 17 46.92 -54.69 12.52
CA MET A 17 45.53 -54.50 12.10
C MET A 17 44.60 -54.83 13.28
N LYS A 18 43.79 -53.86 13.76
CA LYS A 18 42.62 -54.15 14.58
C LYS A 18 41.44 -53.23 14.20
N HIS A 19 40.55 -53.83 13.41
CA HIS A 19 39.08 -53.74 13.46
C HIS A 19 38.42 -52.35 13.51
N PHE A 20 37.79 -52.05 12.38
CA PHE A 20 36.77 -51.03 12.13
C PHE A 20 35.71 -50.94 13.25
N PHE A 21 35.48 -49.70 13.72
CA PHE A 21 34.17 -49.25 14.19
C PHE A 21 33.89 -47.90 13.53
N ILE A 22 33.04 -47.91 12.50
CA ILE A 22 32.45 -46.71 11.91
C ILE A 22 31.34 -46.25 12.85
N VAL A 23 31.53 -45.12 13.51
CA VAL A 23 30.45 -44.39 14.16
C VAL A 23 30.10 -43.23 13.24
N THR A 24 29.05 -43.39 12.45
CA THR A 24 28.50 -42.30 11.62
C THR A 24 27.83 -41.27 12.52
N LEU A 25 28.41 -40.08 12.59
CA LEU A 25 27.79 -38.90 13.18
C LEU A 25 26.51 -38.55 12.37
N PRO A 26 25.36 -38.28 13.01
CA PRO A 26 24.19 -37.84 12.29
C PRO A 26 24.40 -36.38 11.87
N SER A 27 24.37 -36.15 10.56
CA SER A 27 24.41 -34.84 9.93
C SER A 27 23.25 -33.97 10.43
N LEU A 28 23.57 -32.87 11.10
CA LEU A 28 22.61 -31.85 11.49
C LEU A 28 22.18 -31.06 10.24
N LEU A 29 21.09 -31.50 9.60
CA LEU A 29 20.40 -30.74 8.56
C LEU A 29 19.76 -29.51 9.22
N ILE A 30 20.44 -28.37 9.17
CA ILE A 30 19.85 -27.07 9.51
C ILE A 30 18.89 -26.73 8.35
N ALA A 31 17.61 -27.06 8.53
CA ALA A 31 16.54 -26.57 7.67
C ALA A 31 16.41 -25.06 7.91
N THR A 32 16.99 -24.25 7.03
CA THR A 32 16.69 -22.82 6.96
C THR A 32 15.24 -22.69 6.52
N ALA A 33 14.33 -22.51 7.47
CA ALA A 33 12.98 -22.09 7.18
C ALA A 33 13.07 -20.74 6.45
N LEU A 34 12.72 -20.73 5.16
CA LEU A 34 12.42 -19.50 4.45
C LEU A 34 11.26 -18.84 5.20
N LEU A 35 11.57 -17.82 6.00
CA LEU A 35 10.58 -16.89 6.52
C LEU A 35 9.91 -16.25 5.29
N HIS A 36 8.81 -16.84 4.84
CA HIS A 36 7.89 -16.15 3.96
C HIS A 36 7.35 -14.98 4.77
N PRO A 37 7.54 -13.72 4.34
CA PRO A 37 6.85 -12.61 4.99
C PRO A 37 5.35 -12.91 4.90
N GLN A 38 4.72 -13.14 6.05
CA GLN A 38 3.27 -13.20 6.11
C GLN A 38 2.75 -11.89 5.52
N SER A 39 1.88 -11.98 4.52
CA SER A 39 1.18 -10.81 4.01
C SER A 39 0.41 -10.18 5.18
N ALA A 40 0.92 -9.07 5.69
CA ALA A 40 0.23 -8.31 6.70
C ALA A 40 -1.11 -7.84 6.12
N SER A 41 -2.21 -8.22 6.77
CA SER A 41 -3.53 -7.71 6.44
C SER A 41 -3.51 -6.19 6.53
N THR A 42 -3.88 -5.49 5.46
CA THR A 42 -3.83 -4.02 5.40
C THR A 42 -4.89 -3.44 6.33
N LYS A 43 -4.53 -2.42 7.12
CA LYS A 43 -5.48 -1.69 7.98
C LYS A 43 -6.45 -0.83 7.16
N VAL A 44 -6.00 -0.42 5.96
CA VAL A 44 -6.74 0.41 5.02
C VAL A 44 -8.05 -0.26 4.60
N LYS A 45 -9.16 0.41 4.87
CA LYS A 45 -10.51 -0.05 4.52
C LYS A 45 -11.25 1.03 3.75
N GLY A 46 -12.08 0.59 2.82
CA GLY A 46 -13.11 1.42 2.20
C GLY A 46 -14.51 0.86 2.49
N PRO A 47 -15.58 1.56 2.06
CA PRO A 47 -15.56 2.86 1.37
C PRO A 47 -15.25 4.03 2.34
N LEU A 48 -15.56 5.27 1.93
CA LEU A 48 -15.62 6.41 2.85
C LEU A 48 -16.37 6.04 4.15
N THR A 49 -15.96 6.59 5.28
CA THR A 49 -16.66 6.33 6.55
C THR A 49 -18.11 6.80 6.51
N SER A 50 -19.00 6.18 7.29
CA SER A 50 -20.41 6.60 7.37
C SER A 50 -20.53 8.07 7.76
N HIS A 51 -19.71 8.52 8.70
CA HIS A 51 -19.66 9.91 9.13
C HIS A 51 -19.43 10.90 7.97
N PHE A 52 -18.44 10.61 7.11
CA PHE A 52 -18.19 11.47 5.96
C PHE A 52 -19.29 11.35 4.90
N GLN A 53 -19.84 10.16 4.68
CA GLN A 53 -20.98 9.98 3.77
C GLN A 53 -22.21 10.77 4.21
N ASP A 54 -22.52 10.76 5.51
CA ASP A 54 -23.64 11.53 6.07
C ASP A 54 -23.42 13.02 5.92
N TRP A 55 -22.20 13.50 6.18
CA TRP A 55 -21.82 14.89 5.94
C TRP A 55 -21.95 15.27 4.45
N LEU A 56 -21.45 14.43 3.54
CA LEU A 56 -21.56 14.67 2.09
C LEU A 56 -23.03 14.79 1.66
N ASN A 57 -23.89 13.93 2.18
CA ASN A 57 -25.32 13.95 1.89
C ASN A 57 -25.98 15.23 2.42
N ALA A 58 -25.61 15.69 3.62
CA ALA A 58 -26.13 16.91 4.22
C ALA A 58 -25.61 18.20 3.55
N ASN A 59 -24.45 18.16 2.89
CA ASN A 59 -23.76 19.35 2.34
C ASN A 59 -23.82 19.43 0.81
N GLY A 60 -24.79 18.76 0.17
CA GLY A 60 -25.03 18.92 -1.27
C GLY A 60 -24.08 18.15 -2.17
N TYR A 61 -23.41 17.11 -1.65
CA TYR A 61 -22.51 16.24 -2.41
C TYR A 61 -23.10 14.84 -2.72
N ALA A 62 -24.34 14.58 -2.32
CA ALA A 62 -25.02 13.28 -2.55
C ALA A 62 -24.99 12.83 -4.02
N ALA A 63 -25.20 13.77 -4.95
CA ALA A 63 -25.25 13.49 -6.39
C ALA A 63 -23.89 13.10 -6.98
N ASP A 64 -22.77 13.44 -6.33
CA ASP A 64 -21.43 13.15 -6.82
C ASP A 64 -21.02 11.68 -6.61
N LYS A 65 -21.72 10.95 -5.73
CA LYS A 65 -21.50 9.51 -5.49
C LYS A 65 -20.02 9.18 -5.21
N PHE A 66 -19.35 9.97 -4.37
CA PHE A 66 -17.96 9.75 -3.95
C PHE A 66 -17.68 8.39 -3.28
N PRO A 67 -18.62 7.76 -2.56
CA PRO A 67 -18.36 6.44 -1.98
C PRO A 67 -18.06 5.36 -3.02
N ARG A 68 -18.52 5.54 -4.27
CA ARG A 68 -18.40 4.55 -5.34
C ARG A 68 -18.86 3.17 -4.88
N SER A 69 -20.09 3.11 -4.36
CA SER A 69 -20.70 1.88 -3.84
C SER A 69 -20.77 0.76 -4.89
N ASP A 70 -20.70 1.11 -6.18
CA ASP A 70 -20.55 0.18 -7.31
C ASP A 70 -19.24 -0.64 -7.26
N TYR A 71 -18.27 -0.22 -6.46
CA TYR A 71 -16.98 -0.89 -6.21
C TYR A 71 -16.89 -1.51 -4.81
N GLY A 72 -18.01 -1.58 -4.08
CA GLY A 72 -18.04 -2.10 -2.71
C GLY A 72 -17.05 -1.37 -1.80
N THR A 73 -16.15 -2.12 -1.15
CA THR A 73 -15.13 -1.58 -0.24
C THR A 73 -13.92 -0.98 -0.94
N GLN A 74 -13.86 -1.02 -2.27
CA GLN A 74 -12.65 -0.65 -3.04
C GLN A 74 -12.77 0.73 -3.70
N GLY A 75 -13.99 1.28 -3.72
CA GLY A 75 -14.33 2.49 -4.47
C GLY A 75 -13.81 3.79 -3.87
N SER A 76 -13.50 3.79 -2.58
CA SER A 76 -13.10 5.01 -1.86
C SER A 76 -12.46 4.70 -0.51
N HIS A 77 -11.81 5.70 0.09
CA HIS A 77 -11.22 5.65 1.43
C HIS A 77 -11.24 7.04 2.07
N GLY A 78 -11.35 7.09 3.40
CA GLY A 78 -11.20 8.30 4.20
C GLY A 78 -12.47 8.73 4.91
N GLY A 79 -12.29 9.69 5.81
CA GLY A 79 -13.34 10.21 6.69
C GLY A 79 -13.07 9.86 8.16
N LYS A 80 -13.74 10.59 9.05
CA LYS A 80 -13.62 10.37 10.49
C LYS A 80 -14.45 9.16 10.90
N ILE A 81 -14.08 8.50 11.98
CA ILE A 81 -14.97 7.50 12.59
C ILE A 81 -16.15 8.22 13.29
N ASN A 82 -15.88 9.36 13.92
CA ASN A 82 -16.84 10.17 14.67
C ASN A 82 -16.34 11.61 14.85
N ASP A 83 -17.13 12.44 15.54
CA ASP A 83 -16.80 13.85 15.80
C ASP A 83 -15.60 14.04 16.76
N GLU A 84 -15.28 13.04 17.58
CA GLU A 84 -14.15 13.10 18.51
C GLU A 84 -12.78 13.02 17.81
N GLU A 85 -12.74 12.50 16.57
CA GLU A 85 -11.51 12.41 15.79
C GLU A 85 -11.04 13.79 15.31
N LYS A 86 -9.83 14.15 15.72
CA LYS A 86 -9.22 15.44 15.41
C LYS A 86 -8.38 15.35 14.14
N ILE A 87 -8.58 16.31 13.24
CA ILE A 87 -7.69 16.54 12.11
C ILE A 87 -6.58 17.49 12.58
N VAL A 88 -5.33 17.04 12.47
CA VAL A 88 -4.15 17.77 12.93
C VAL A 88 -3.22 18.17 11.77
N ASN A 89 -3.27 17.44 10.65
CA ASN A 89 -2.51 17.70 9.44
C ASN A 89 -3.41 18.19 8.30
N SER A 90 -2.78 18.77 7.26
CA SER A 90 -3.48 19.00 6.00
C SER A 90 -3.80 17.65 5.34
N PRO A 91 -5.06 17.40 4.96
CA PRO A 91 -5.47 16.12 4.38
C PRO A 91 -4.79 15.88 3.04
N VAL A 92 -4.51 14.61 2.76
CA VAL A 92 -3.96 14.13 1.48
C VAL A 92 -5.08 13.48 0.68
N VAL A 93 -5.27 13.92 -0.56
CA VAL A 93 -6.22 13.33 -1.52
C VAL A 93 -5.46 12.65 -2.65
N PHE A 94 -5.74 11.37 -2.85
CA PHE A 94 -5.13 10.54 -3.87
C PHE A 94 -6.02 10.47 -5.13
N ILE A 95 -5.43 10.68 -6.31
CA ILE A 95 -6.12 10.59 -7.60
C ILE A 95 -5.40 9.54 -8.47
N HIS A 96 -6.04 8.38 -8.62
CA HIS A 96 -5.47 7.24 -9.36
C HIS A 96 -5.42 7.47 -10.88
N GLY A 97 -4.68 6.60 -11.56
CA GLY A 97 -4.51 6.64 -13.01
C GLY A 97 -5.65 6.00 -13.80
N ASN A 98 -5.53 6.02 -15.13
CA ASN A 98 -6.51 5.42 -16.03
C ASN A 98 -6.62 3.89 -15.80
N SER A 99 -7.85 3.37 -15.74
CA SER A 99 -8.13 1.94 -15.49
C SER A 99 -7.69 1.42 -14.12
N ASP A 100 -7.61 2.30 -13.13
CA ASP A 100 -7.23 1.96 -11.75
C ASP A 100 -8.39 2.30 -10.80
N SER A 101 -8.19 2.15 -9.50
CA SER A 101 -9.19 2.42 -8.46
C SER A 101 -8.58 3.11 -7.24
N ALA A 102 -9.44 3.60 -6.33
CA ALA A 102 -9.02 4.21 -5.08
C ALA A 102 -8.23 3.23 -4.20
N LEU A 103 -8.78 2.02 -3.99
CA LEU A 103 -8.13 0.93 -3.27
C LEU A 103 -7.96 -0.30 -4.18
N VAL A 104 -7.29 -1.34 -3.67
CA VAL A 104 -7.07 -2.62 -4.38
C VAL A 104 -8.34 -3.14 -5.03
N ALA A 105 -8.31 -3.31 -6.36
CA ALA A 105 -9.37 -3.94 -7.14
C ALA A 105 -8.81 -4.87 -8.21
N GLY A 106 -9.06 -6.18 -8.05
CA GLY A 106 -8.53 -7.20 -8.94
C GLY A 106 -7.00 -7.21 -8.94
N ILE A 107 -6.38 -6.92 -10.09
CA ILE A 107 -4.92 -6.86 -10.26
C ILE A 107 -4.33 -5.48 -9.95
N TYR A 108 -5.17 -4.47 -9.73
CA TYR A 108 -4.74 -3.09 -9.49
C TYR A 108 -4.66 -2.82 -8.00
N SER A 109 -3.58 -2.20 -7.53
CA SER A 109 -3.38 -1.91 -6.11
C SER A 109 -4.09 -0.65 -5.63
N GLY A 110 -4.53 0.22 -6.55
CA GLY A 110 -4.93 1.58 -6.23
C GLY A 110 -3.90 2.26 -5.31
N TRP A 111 -4.40 2.93 -4.28
CA TRP A 111 -3.59 3.61 -3.26
C TRP A 111 -3.45 2.85 -1.95
N THR A 112 -3.93 1.60 -1.85
CA THR A 112 -3.94 0.85 -0.57
C THR A 112 -2.56 0.79 0.08
N HIS A 113 -1.51 0.48 -0.69
CA HIS A 113 -0.15 0.40 -0.14
C HIS A 113 0.45 1.77 0.20
N SER A 114 0.12 2.82 -0.56
CA SER A 114 0.55 4.18 -0.24
C SER A 114 -0.12 4.67 1.04
N ILE A 115 -1.44 4.50 1.17
CA ILE A 115 -2.19 4.85 2.39
C ILE A 115 -1.62 4.08 3.58
N GLN A 116 -1.40 2.76 3.43
CA GLN A 116 -0.80 1.94 4.49
C GLN A 116 0.60 2.47 4.87
N TYR A 117 1.41 2.87 3.90
CA TYR A 117 2.72 3.48 4.15
C TYR A 117 2.61 4.77 4.97
N PHE A 118 1.67 5.66 4.64
CA PHE A 118 1.40 6.88 5.43
C PHE A 118 0.95 6.55 6.85
N LEU A 119 0.10 5.54 7.05
CA LEU A 119 -0.35 5.13 8.38
C LEU A 119 0.77 4.50 9.21
N ASP A 120 1.69 3.77 8.58
CA ASP A 120 2.80 3.11 9.28
C ASP A 120 3.99 4.05 9.54
N HIS A 121 4.20 5.08 8.72
CA HIS A 121 5.40 5.94 8.75
C HIS A 121 5.11 7.44 8.96
N GLY A 122 3.85 7.87 8.96
CA GLY A 122 3.44 9.26 9.17
C GLY A 122 3.65 9.77 10.60
N TYR A 123 4.37 9.01 11.44
CA TYR A 123 4.43 9.12 12.90
C TYR A 123 3.03 9.05 13.54
N ALA A 124 2.91 9.12 14.88
CA ALA A 124 1.64 8.99 15.60
C ALA A 124 0.61 10.12 15.30
N THR A 125 0.87 10.94 14.29
CA THR A 125 0.14 12.15 13.95
C THR A 125 -0.76 11.99 12.73
N VAL A 126 -0.54 11.01 11.86
CA VAL A 126 -1.38 10.80 10.65
C VAL A 126 -2.48 9.78 10.95
N SER A 127 -3.74 10.15 10.71
CA SER A 127 -4.90 9.25 10.85
C SER A 127 -5.56 8.94 9.50
N GLU A 128 -6.39 7.89 9.46
CA GLU A 128 -7.21 7.56 8.27
C GLU A 128 -8.17 8.70 7.90
N ALA A 129 -8.57 9.54 8.87
CA ALA A 129 -9.38 10.72 8.63
C ALA A 129 -8.64 11.86 7.91
N GLU A 130 -7.36 11.68 7.60
CA GLU A 130 -6.53 12.64 6.87
C GLU A 130 -6.12 12.14 5.49
N LEU A 131 -6.51 10.91 5.12
CA LEU A 131 -6.13 10.25 3.86
C LEU A 131 -7.39 9.91 3.06
N TYR A 132 -7.52 10.46 1.85
CA TYR A 132 -8.76 10.41 1.07
C TYR A 132 -8.54 9.90 -0.34
N ALA A 133 -9.45 9.07 -0.84
CA ALA A 133 -9.47 8.63 -2.24
C ALA A 133 -10.90 8.34 -2.70
N THR A 134 -11.21 8.62 -3.97
CA THR A 134 -12.44 8.18 -4.64
C THR A 134 -12.11 7.73 -6.06
N SER A 135 -12.67 6.59 -6.48
CA SER A 135 -12.46 6.10 -7.84
C SER A 135 -13.16 7.00 -8.86
N TRP A 136 -12.54 7.19 -10.02
CA TRP A 136 -13.16 7.80 -11.20
C TRP A 136 -13.12 6.80 -12.37
N GLY A 137 -14.17 6.80 -13.20
CA GLY A 137 -14.31 5.83 -14.27
C GLY A 137 -14.38 4.38 -13.78
N ASP A 138 -13.93 3.46 -14.64
CA ASP A 138 -13.90 2.03 -14.37
C ASP A 138 -12.50 1.41 -14.52
N VAL A 139 -12.30 0.22 -13.96
CA VAL A 139 -10.99 -0.48 -13.94
C VAL A 139 -10.66 -1.26 -15.22
N ASN A 140 -11.48 -1.18 -16.28
CA ASN A 140 -11.25 -1.96 -17.49
C ASN A 140 -10.12 -1.36 -18.33
N ALA A 141 -8.97 -2.03 -18.37
CA ALA A 141 -7.83 -1.63 -19.20
C ALA A 141 -8.13 -1.61 -20.71
N MET A 142 -9.07 -2.42 -21.20
CA MET A 142 -9.43 -2.43 -22.63
C MET A 142 -10.08 -1.12 -23.07
N LYS A 143 -10.63 -0.35 -22.12
CA LYS A 143 -11.21 0.99 -22.38
C LYS A 143 -10.21 2.12 -22.19
N ALA A 144 -8.95 1.84 -21.81
CA ALA A 144 -7.97 2.87 -21.46
C ALA A 144 -7.80 3.92 -22.57
N GLY A 145 -7.68 3.49 -23.83
CA GLY A 145 -7.51 4.39 -24.98
C GLY A 145 -8.75 5.20 -25.35
N LEU A 146 -9.92 4.87 -24.79
CA LEU A 146 -11.17 5.62 -25.02
C LEU A 146 -11.42 6.69 -23.95
N ARG A 147 -10.68 6.66 -22.84
CA ARG A 147 -10.86 7.64 -21.76
C ARG A 147 -10.11 8.92 -22.08
N THR A 148 -10.80 10.03 -21.94
CA THR A 148 -10.27 11.38 -22.20
C THR A 148 -10.54 12.27 -20.99
N HIS A 149 -9.94 13.46 -20.97
CA HIS A 149 -10.25 14.49 -20.00
C HIS A 149 -11.61 15.09 -20.32
N ASP A 150 -12.63 14.68 -19.57
CA ASP A 150 -13.96 15.24 -19.67
C ASP A 150 -14.28 16.19 -18.50
N CYS A 151 -15.19 17.13 -18.78
CA CYS A 151 -15.58 18.17 -17.84
C CYS A 151 -16.27 17.59 -16.61
N ASP A 152 -17.08 16.54 -16.77
CA ASP A 152 -17.86 15.96 -15.68
C ASP A 152 -16.94 15.26 -14.67
N THR A 153 -15.99 14.45 -15.14
CA THR A 153 -14.96 13.82 -14.31
C THR A 153 -14.11 14.85 -13.59
N THR A 154 -13.64 15.87 -14.31
CA THR A 154 -12.77 16.93 -13.74
C THR A 154 -13.52 17.74 -12.67
N ARG A 155 -14.78 18.12 -12.96
CA ARG A 155 -15.62 18.84 -12.00
C ARG A 155 -15.95 17.98 -10.78
N ARG A 156 -16.27 16.70 -10.98
CA ARG A 156 -16.53 15.75 -9.88
C ARG A 156 -15.31 15.62 -8.97
N LEU A 157 -14.11 15.44 -9.54
CA LEU A 157 -12.87 15.35 -8.76
C LEU A 157 -12.56 16.66 -8.03
N ARG A 158 -12.74 17.82 -8.68
CA ARG A 158 -12.61 19.12 -8.00
C ARG A 158 -13.58 19.26 -6.83
N ARG A 159 -14.84 18.84 -7.00
CA ARG A 159 -15.83 18.83 -5.91
C ARG A 159 -15.42 17.90 -4.77
N PHE A 160 -14.77 16.77 -5.05
CA PHE A 160 -14.23 15.91 -4.00
C PHE A 160 -13.13 16.60 -3.19
N LEU A 161 -12.20 17.31 -3.85
CA LEU A 161 -11.15 18.09 -3.16
C LEU A 161 -11.76 19.14 -2.23
N ILE A 162 -12.77 19.87 -2.71
CA ILE A 162 -13.49 20.89 -1.93
C ILE A 162 -14.22 20.24 -0.75
N ALA A 163 -14.94 19.14 -0.99
CA ALA A 163 -15.66 18.42 0.05
C ALA A 163 -14.73 17.93 1.16
N VAL A 164 -13.56 17.40 0.82
CA VAL A 164 -12.54 17.01 1.81
C VAL A 164 -12.06 18.23 2.59
N GLN A 165 -11.69 19.32 1.90
CA GLN A 165 -11.22 20.54 2.52
C GLN A 165 -12.24 21.13 3.52
N GLU A 166 -13.51 21.20 3.12
CA GLU A 166 -14.61 21.71 3.94
C GLU A 166 -14.90 20.79 5.13
N TYR A 167 -14.98 19.48 4.89
CA TYR A 167 -15.26 18.47 5.91
C TYR A 167 -14.19 18.41 7.01
N THR A 168 -12.91 18.52 6.63
CA THR A 168 -11.78 18.55 7.57
C THR A 168 -11.50 19.94 8.12
N GLN A 169 -12.23 20.97 7.68
CA GLN A 169 -12.02 22.38 8.02
C GLN A 169 -10.57 22.82 7.83
N SER A 170 -9.91 22.30 6.79
CA SER A 170 -8.50 22.54 6.54
C SER A 170 -8.28 23.71 5.60
N GLU A 171 -7.22 24.49 5.81
CA GLU A 171 -6.87 25.62 4.93
C GLU A 171 -6.58 25.15 3.48
N LYS A 172 -6.06 23.92 3.33
CA LYS A 172 -5.66 23.33 2.05
C LYS A 172 -5.72 21.80 2.10
N VAL A 173 -5.63 21.19 0.91
CA VAL A 173 -5.43 19.76 0.70
C VAL A 173 -4.12 19.53 -0.05
N HIS A 174 -3.45 18.40 0.19
CA HIS A 174 -2.35 17.92 -0.63
C HIS A 174 -2.86 16.89 -1.63
N VAL A 175 -2.50 17.02 -2.90
CA VAL A 175 -2.95 16.10 -3.96
C VAL A 175 -1.80 15.22 -4.40
N VAL A 176 -2.00 13.90 -4.35
CA VAL A 176 -1.06 12.90 -4.89
C VAL A 176 -1.73 12.24 -6.09
N GLY A 177 -1.23 12.54 -7.28
CA GLY A 177 -1.75 11.99 -8.53
C GLY A 177 -0.80 10.95 -9.14
N HIS A 178 -1.37 9.96 -9.84
CA HIS A 178 -0.61 9.02 -10.66
C HIS A 178 -1.13 9.00 -12.10
N SER A 179 -0.22 9.02 -13.09
CA SER A 179 -0.54 8.92 -14.52
C SER A 179 -1.63 9.95 -14.93
N MET A 180 -2.74 9.50 -15.54
CA MET A 180 -3.87 10.36 -15.91
C MET A 180 -4.51 11.09 -14.71
N GLY A 181 -4.36 10.59 -13.49
CA GLY A 181 -4.77 11.29 -12.28
C GLY A 181 -3.98 12.59 -12.03
N VAL A 182 -2.74 12.68 -12.51
CA VAL A 182 -1.94 13.92 -12.44
C VAL A 182 -2.54 15.01 -13.32
N THR A 183 -2.98 14.66 -14.52
CA THR A 183 -3.54 15.62 -15.47
C THR A 183 -4.99 15.97 -15.16
N LEU A 184 -5.77 15.06 -14.56
CA LEU A 184 -7.10 15.35 -14.03
C LEU A 184 -7.07 16.23 -12.76
N GLY A 185 -5.98 16.20 -12.00
CA GLY A 185 -5.81 16.97 -10.77
C GLY A 185 -5.20 18.36 -10.94
N ARG A 186 -4.82 18.77 -12.16
CA ARG A 186 -4.27 20.10 -12.48
C ARG A 186 -5.38 21.08 -12.83
#